data_AF-A0A327GUA6-F1
#
_entry.id   AF-A0A327GUA6-F1
#
_cell.length_a   1.000
_cell.length_b   1.000
_cell.length_c   1.000
_cell.angle_alpha   90.00
_cell.angle_beta   90.00
_cell.angle_gamma   90.00
#
_symmetry.space_group_name_H-M   'P 1'
#
loop_
_entity.id
_entity.type
_entity.pdbx_description
1 polymer ?
#
loop_
_entity_poly.entity_id
_entity_poly.type
_entity_poly.pdbx_seq_one_letter_code
_entity_poly.pdbx_strand_id
1 'polypeptide(L)'
;MSSELKGTGVSVTALCPGYVQTGFQEVSGMKLTGVELWSAMRVDRVAKIAVRAMLNGRREVIPGFVNWGVPLLGRVLPIRLQLMIVKTMLMLR
;
A
#
# COMPACT_ATOMS: atom_id res chain seq x y z
N MET A 1 4.58 1.58 -20.55
CA MET A 1 3.13 1.31 -20.46
C MET A 1 2.23 2.53 -20.67
N SER A 2 1.86 3.34 -19.66
CA SER A 2 0.87 4.43 -19.89
C SER A 2 1.30 5.48 -20.93
N SER A 3 2.61 5.71 -21.11
CA SER A 3 3.11 6.67 -22.11
C SER A 3 3.00 6.19 -23.56
N GLU A 4 3.04 4.89 -23.81
CA GLU A 4 2.95 4.31 -25.17
C GLU A 4 1.52 4.34 -25.71
N LEU A 5 0.53 4.35 -24.81
CA LEU A 5 -0.89 4.40 -25.16
C LEU A 5 -1.41 5.84 -25.31
N LYS A 6 -0.51 6.83 -25.30
CA LYS A 6 -0.91 8.23 -25.43
C LYS A 6 -1.50 8.48 -26.82
N GLY A 7 -2.73 8.98 -26.87
CA GLY A 7 -3.45 9.28 -28.11
C GLY A 7 -4.27 8.12 -28.69
N THR A 8 -4.27 6.94 -28.07
CA THR A 8 -5.07 5.79 -28.53
C THR A 8 -6.49 5.76 -27.95
N GLY A 9 -6.77 6.62 -26.97
CA GLY A 9 -8.03 6.59 -26.20
C GLY A 9 -8.07 5.48 -25.13
N VAL A 10 -7.02 4.66 -25.01
CA VAL A 10 -6.93 3.59 -24.00
C VAL A 10 -6.23 4.11 -22.75
N SER A 11 -6.85 3.90 -21.59
CA SER A 11 -6.24 4.19 -20.27
C SER A 11 -5.82 2.90 -19.57
N VAL A 12 -4.77 2.98 -18.75
CA VAL A 12 -4.25 1.86 -17.95
C VAL A 12 -4.00 2.35 -16.53
N THR A 13 -4.46 1.56 -15.55
CA THR A 13 -4.34 1.84 -14.13
C THR A 13 -3.59 0.71 -13.42
N ALA A 14 -2.46 1.03 -12.81
CA ALA A 14 -1.73 0.11 -11.94
C ALA A 14 -2.24 0.22 -10.49
N LEU A 15 -2.71 -0.90 -9.94
CA LEU A 15 -3.10 -1.00 -8.54
C LEU A 15 -1.96 -1.60 -7.73
N CYS A 16 -1.45 -0.85 -6.76
CA CYS A 16 -0.32 -1.23 -5.92
C CYS A 16 -0.73 -1.19 -4.44
N PRO A 17 -1.54 -2.14 -3.94
CA PRO A 17 -1.98 -2.15 -2.55
C PRO A 17 -0.90 -2.73 -1.63
N GLY A 18 -0.95 -2.33 -0.36
CA GLY A 18 -0.29 -3.07 0.71
C GLY A 18 -1.01 -4.39 0.99
N TYR A 19 -0.90 -4.90 2.22
CA TYR A 19 -1.59 -6.12 2.61
C TYR A 19 -3.11 -5.97 2.44
N VAL A 20 -3.76 -6.98 1.85
CA VAL A 20 -5.21 -6.99 1.62
C VAL A 20 -5.82 -8.20 2.31
N GLN A 21 -6.82 -7.99 3.17
CA GLN A 21 -7.56 -9.07 3.81
C GLN A 21 -8.53 -9.68 2.80
N THR A 22 -8.11 -10.79 2.18
CA THR A 22 -8.87 -11.52 1.15
C THR A 22 -9.35 -12.90 1.62
N GLY A 23 -8.91 -13.34 2.81
CA GLY A 23 -9.10 -14.71 3.30
C GLY A 23 -8.03 -15.69 2.79
N PHE A 24 -7.20 -15.26 1.83
CA PHE A 24 -6.08 -16.07 1.33
C PHE A 24 -5.07 -16.43 2.43
N GLN A 25 -4.91 -15.53 3.42
CA GLN A 25 -4.00 -15.72 4.54
C GLN A 25 -4.31 -16.98 5.36
N GLU A 26 -5.59 -17.30 5.53
CA GLU A 26 -6.03 -18.48 6.27
C GLU A 26 -5.71 -19.77 5.50
N VAL A 27 -5.87 -19.73 4.18
CA VAL A 27 -5.62 -20.89 3.30
C VAL A 27 -4.12 -21.12 3.09
N SER A 28 -3.34 -20.05 2.95
CA SER A 28 -1.91 -20.13 2.68
C SER A 28 -1.05 -20.28 3.96
N GLY A 29 -1.67 -20.38 5.14
CA GLY A 29 -0.97 -20.41 6.42
C GLY A 29 -0.21 -19.12 6.76
N MET A 30 -0.54 -18.01 6.09
CA MET A 30 0.12 -16.71 6.31
C MET A 30 -0.40 -16.10 7.62
N LYS A 31 0.42 -16.13 8.66
CA LYS A 31 0.13 -15.38 9.89
C LYS A 31 0.61 -13.95 9.72
N LEU A 32 -0.33 -13.05 9.43
CA LEU A 32 -0.07 -11.61 9.48
C LEU A 32 0.28 -11.23 10.92
N THR A 33 1.49 -10.72 11.17
CA THR A 33 1.92 -10.31 12.52
C THR A 33 2.48 -8.89 12.53
N GLY A 34 2.17 -8.12 13.58
CA GLY A 34 2.66 -6.75 13.75
C GLY A 34 2.13 -5.79 12.68
N VAL A 35 3.05 -5.18 11.92
CA VAL A 35 2.78 -4.12 10.92
C VAL A 35 1.88 -4.60 9.78
N GLU A 36 1.96 -5.87 9.42
CA GLU A 36 1.19 -6.47 8.34
C GLU A 36 -0.31 -6.48 8.66
N LEU A 37 -0.67 -6.76 9.91
CA LEU A 37 -2.05 -6.75 10.37
C LEU A 37 -2.61 -5.32 10.46
N TRP A 38 -1.80 -4.38 10.96
CA TRP A 38 -2.19 -2.98 11.12
C TRP A 38 -2.31 -2.23 9.78
N SER A 39 -1.51 -2.61 8.79
CA SER A 39 -1.55 -2.02 7.44
C SER A 39 -2.54 -2.72 6.51
N ALA A 40 -3.10 -3.86 6.92
CA ALA A 40 -3.99 -4.64 6.07
C ALA A 40 -5.34 -3.94 5.86
N MET A 41 -5.76 -3.82 4.60
CA MET A 41 -7.04 -3.24 4.22
C MET A 41 -8.02 -4.31 3.77
N ARG A 42 -9.32 -4.13 4.07
CA ARG A 42 -10.37 -5.03 3.59
C ARG A 42 -10.46 -5.02 2.05
N VAL A 43 -10.60 -6.21 1.46
CA VAL A 43 -10.67 -6.40 -0.01
C VAL A 43 -11.77 -5.58 -0.67
N ASP A 44 -12.95 -5.46 -0.04
CA ASP A 44 -14.08 -4.71 -0.58
C ASP A 44 -13.78 -3.21 -0.76
N ARG A 45 -13.00 -2.64 0.16
CA ARG A 45 -12.56 -1.24 0.09
C ARG A 45 -11.49 -1.07 -0.99
N VAL A 46 -10.51 -1.97 -1.06
CA VAL A 46 -9.44 -1.94 -2.07
C VAL A 46 -10.03 -1.99 -3.48
N ALA A 47 -10.97 -2.91 -3.72
CA ALA A 47 -11.66 -3.05 -5.01
C ALA A 47 -12.43 -1.78 -5.39
N LYS A 48 -13.22 -1.20 -4.47
CA LYS A 48 -13.96 0.06 -4.72
C LYS A 48 -13.03 1.22 -5.08
N ILE A 49 -11.90 1.36 -4.37
CA ILE A 49 -10.90 2.41 -4.65
C ILE A 49 -10.29 2.20 -6.03
N ALA A 50 -9.89 0.96 -6.34
CA ALA A 50 -9.27 0.61 -7.61
C ALA A 50 -10.20 0.91 -8.79
N VAL A 51 -11.43 0.40 -8.76
CA VAL A 51 -12.41 0.58 -9.84
C VAL A 51 -12.72 2.07 -10.04
N ARG A 52 -12.96 2.82 -8.97
CA ARG A 52 -13.23 4.25 -9.06
C ARG A 52 -12.05 5.02 -9.68
N ALA A 53 -10.83 4.70 -9.28
CA ALA A 53 -9.65 5.37 -9.80
C ALA A 53 -9.36 5.00 -11.26
N MET A 54 -9.62 3.75 -11.63
CA MET A 54 -9.54 3.27 -13.01
C MET A 54 -10.54 3.99 -13.93
N LEU A 55 -11.80 4.12 -13.51
CA LEU A 55 -12.82 4.87 -14.25
C LEU A 55 -12.47 6.34 -14.42
N ASN A 56 -11.71 6.92 -13.48
CA ASN A 56 -11.19 8.28 -13.56
C ASN A 56 -9.90 8.41 -14.37
N GLY A 57 -9.43 7.34 -15.03
CA GLY A 57 -8.21 7.35 -15.85
C GLY A 57 -6.92 7.54 -15.05
N ARG A 58 -6.91 7.28 -13.73
CA ARG A 58 -5.71 7.43 -12.93
C ARG A 58 -4.69 6.35 -13.27
N ARG A 59 -3.45 6.76 -13.55
CA ARG A 59 -2.38 5.83 -13.94
C ARG A 59 -1.95 4.89 -12.81
N GLU A 60 -1.95 5.37 -11.56
CA GLU A 60 -1.45 4.63 -10.40
C GLU A 60 -2.38 4.83 -9.20
N VAL A 61 -2.59 3.75 -8.45
CA VAL A 61 -3.49 3.71 -7.29
C VAL A 61 -2.81 2.94 -6.18
N ILE A 62 -2.57 3.62 -5.06
CA ILE A 62 -1.99 3.04 -3.85
C ILE A 62 -3.02 3.14 -2.73
N PRO A 63 -3.85 2.10 -2.50
CA PRO A 63 -4.81 2.07 -1.42
C PRO A 63 -4.10 1.96 -0.06
N GLY A 64 -4.23 2.99 0.77
CA GLY A 64 -3.68 3.01 2.13
C GLY A 64 -2.93 4.31 2.45
N PHE A 65 -3.19 4.87 3.64
CA PHE A 65 -2.60 6.14 4.09
C PHE A 65 -1.10 6.06 4.41
N VAL A 66 -0.56 4.84 4.52
CA VAL A 66 0.82 4.62 4.99
C VAL A 66 1.85 5.19 4.00
N ASN A 67 1.52 5.25 2.70
CA ASN A 67 2.45 5.73 1.69
C ASN A 67 2.56 7.27 1.58
N TRP A 68 1.72 8.03 2.29
CA TRP A 68 1.83 9.51 2.29
C TRP A 68 2.55 10.05 3.54
N GLY A 69 2.32 9.46 4.71
CA GLY A 69 2.93 9.93 5.96
C GLY A 69 4.34 9.42 6.20
N VAL A 70 4.60 8.13 5.92
CA VAL A 70 5.89 7.49 6.23
C VAL A 70 7.06 8.04 5.41
N PRO A 71 6.95 8.30 4.10
CA PRO A 71 8.06 8.88 3.33
C PRO A 71 8.36 10.34 3.74
N LEU A 72 7.33 11.08 4.16
CA LEU A 72 7.48 12.45 4.63
C LEU A 72 8.19 12.49 5.99
N LEU A 73 7.77 11.63 6.92
CA LEU A 73 8.44 11.43 8.21
C LEU A 73 9.87 10.91 8.01
N GLY A 74 10.10 10.03 7.04
CA GLY A 74 11.42 9.54 6.64
C GLY A 74 12.35 10.65 6.14
N ARG A 75 11.79 11.67 5.48
CA ARG A 75 12.53 12.83 4.98
C ARG A 75 12.83 13.89 6.04
N VAL A 76 11.98 14.01 7.07
CA VAL A 76 12.09 15.08 8.09
C VAL A 76 12.76 14.60 9.37
N LEU A 77 12.61 13.33 9.74
CA LEU A 77 13.18 12.79 10.98
C LEU A 77 14.66 12.42 10.81
N PRO A 78 15.54 12.77 11.77
CA PRO A 78 16.91 12.31 11.81
C PRO A 78 17.02 10.79 11.81
N ILE A 79 17.97 10.23 11.04
CA ILE A 79 18.16 8.78 10.90
C ILE A 79 18.36 8.06 12.24
N ARG A 80 18.89 8.75 13.26
CA ARG A 80 19.08 8.20 14.62
C ARG A 80 17.76 7.86 15.31
N LEU A 81 16.73 8.68 15.14
CA LEU A 81 15.39 8.44 15.70
C LEU A 81 14.69 7.30 14.95
N GLN A 82 14.84 7.25 13.63
CA GLN A 82 14.32 6.16 12.80
C GLN A 82 14.91 4.81 13.24
N LEU A 83 16.23 4.74 13.41
CA LEU A 83 16.92 3.55 13.89
C LEU A 83 16.53 3.17 15.32
N MET A 84 16.30 4.14 16.21
CA MET A 84 15.77 3.86 17.55
C MET A 84 14.38 3.26 17.50
N ILE A 85 13.46 3.83 16.71
CA ILE A 85 12.09 3.33 16.57
C ILE A 85 12.11 1.89 16.03
N VAL A 86 12.84 1.62 14.96
CA VAL A 86 12.94 0.28 14.37
C VAL A 86 13.56 -0.72 15.36
N LYS A 87 14.60 -0.31 16.10
CA LYS A 87 15.24 -1.14 17.13
C LYS A 87 14.26 -1.49 18.26
N THR A 88 13.50 -0.50 18.75
CA THR A 88 12.49 -0.72 19.79
C THR A 88 11.35 -1.61 19.28
N MET A 89 10.91 -1.44 18.03
CA MET A 89 9.85 -2.26 17.43
C MET A 89 10.27 -3.71 17.21
N LEU A 90 11.54 -3.96 16.87
CA LEU A 90 12.11 -5.30 16.75
C LEU A 90 12.32 -5.97 18.12
N MET A 91 12.61 -5.20 19.17
CA MET A 91 12.77 -5.71 20.54
C MET A 91 11.43 -6.00 21.25
N LEU A 92 10.32 -5.50 20.72
CA LEU A 92 8.95 -5.72 21.23
C LEU A 92 8.23 -6.92 20.56
N ARG A 93 8.97 -7.71 19.78
CA ARG A 93 8.47 -8.91 19.08
C ARG A 93 9.01 -10.16 19.76
#